data_AF-A0A6P8W262-F1
#
_entry.id   AF-A0A6P8W262-F1
#
_cell.length_a   1.000
_cell.length_b   1.000
_cell.length_c   1.000
_cell.angle_alpha   90.00
_cell.angle_beta   90.00
_cell.angle_gamma   90.00
#
_symmetry.space_group_name_H-M   'P 1'
#
loop_
_entity.id
_entity.type
_entity.pdbx_description
1 polymer ?
#
loop_
_entity_poly.entity_id
_entity_poly.type
_entity_poly.pdbx_seq_one_letter_code
_entity_poly.pdbx_strand_id
1 'polypeptide(L)'
;MGAYYCAICRQTTFTGKKHIFGKNHQSTLRVVLLKFLEKVKEARRTLKKPQVEKFDCTQHKKTFWCYCCGLEIDRNVTDDNMTVLYGGLLEHMATPEHRRNTHKFWWENKADPKLRDKVIVTEEETERFKVEVAKALESFVEQEDEFIKQQADYIRTQEKNRQEVLQSLLEREAESELFNGANGTDLSAEETVSSQFTPQGSDQQAGSSFVQSMVKAPRAATGQGLTFIGYQDTSNRGNVHTGAVPPWLQEDPLEGTSGAAAHPEIGPSLQGFLKQKEQEKLKKLPPNRVGANFDHSSQTDANWLPSFGRVWNSGRRWQSRHQFRQEEGQKRKKKREPGTEGSKRAKPTEQTTQSDNP
;
A
#
# COMPACT_ATOMS: atom_id res chain seq x y z
N MET A 1 48.00 9.82 -7.23
CA MET A 1 47.15 9.22 -6.16
C MET A 1 45.71 9.35 -6.61
N GLY A 2 45.03 8.21 -6.83
CA GLY A 2 43.62 8.23 -7.28
C GLY A 2 42.67 8.48 -6.12
N ALA A 3 41.58 9.19 -6.39
CA ALA A 3 40.46 9.30 -5.47
C ALA A 3 39.81 7.92 -5.28
N TYR A 4 39.55 7.52 -4.03
CA TYR A 4 38.88 6.26 -3.69
C TYR A 4 37.65 6.52 -2.84
N TYR A 5 36.49 6.06 -3.29
CA TYR A 5 35.24 6.15 -2.54
C TYR A 5 35.10 4.96 -1.58
N CYS A 6 34.90 5.25 -0.30
CA CYS A 6 34.61 4.24 0.71
C CYS A 6 33.10 4.12 0.94
N ALA A 7 32.51 2.96 0.60
CA ALA A 7 31.09 2.70 0.79
C ALA A 7 30.64 2.71 2.28
N ILE A 8 31.56 2.39 3.20
CA ILE A 8 31.29 2.35 4.65
C ILE A 8 31.24 3.74 5.24
N CYS A 9 32.22 4.59 4.91
CA CYS A 9 32.28 5.98 5.38
C CYS A 9 31.45 6.94 4.53
N ARG A 10 30.97 6.50 3.35
CA ARG A 10 30.25 7.30 2.36
C ARG A 10 31.02 8.57 1.96
N GLN A 11 32.34 8.45 1.86
CA GLN A 11 33.24 9.57 1.61
C GLN A 11 34.31 9.18 0.60
N THR A 12 34.66 10.13 -0.26
CA THR A 12 35.80 10.01 -1.17
C THR A 12 37.07 10.42 -0.45
N THR A 13 38.07 9.56 -0.48
CA THR A 13 39.36 9.74 0.19
C THR A 13 40.48 9.72 -0.83
N PHE A 14 41.43 10.65 -0.67
CA PHE A 14 42.58 10.78 -1.59
C PHE A 14 43.84 10.11 -1.02
N THR A 15 43.76 9.59 0.20
CA THR A 15 44.88 8.98 0.94
C THR A 15 45.10 7.50 0.59
N GLY A 16 44.37 6.97 -0.39
CA GLY A 16 44.43 5.57 -0.80
C GLY A 16 44.09 4.60 0.35
N LYS A 17 44.79 3.47 0.42
CA LYS A 17 44.52 2.40 1.40
C LYS A 17 44.78 2.79 2.87
N LYS A 18 45.35 3.96 3.16
CA LYS A 18 45.58 4.43 4.54
C LYS A 18 44.27 4.74 5.28
N HIS A 19 43.23 5.17 4.56
CA HIS A 19 41.94 5.53 5.16
C HIS A 19 41.31 4.35 5.94
N ILE A 20 41.45 3.12 5.43
CA ILE A 20 40.86 1.90 6.01
C ILE A 20 41.37 1.66 7.45
N PHE A 21 42.61 2.05 7.74
CA PHE A 21 43.20 1.90 9.08
C PHE A 21 42.87 3.06 10.03
N GLY A 22 42.18 4.09 9.55
CA GLY A 22 41.81 5.26 10.34
C GLY A 22 40.77 4.93 11.41
N LYS A 23 40.86 5.60 12.57
CA LYS A 23 39.93 5.41 13.70
C LYS A 23 38.46 5.64 13.32
N ASN A 24 38.19 6.63 12.48
CA ASN A 24 36.83 6.95 12.02
C ASN A 24 36.26 5.83 11.14
N HIS A 25 37.06 5.28 10.23
CA HIS A 25 36.63 4.14 9.41
C HIS A 25 36.37 2.92 10.28
N GLN A 26 37.32 2.56 11.15
CA GLN A 26 37.22 1.37 11.99
C GLN A 26 36.07 1.44 13.00
N SER A 27 35.80 2.61 13.60
CA SER A 27 34.63 2.80 14.46
C SER A 27 33.32 2.69 13.69
N THR A 28 33.22 3.31 12.52
CA THR A 28 32.03 3.21 11.64
C THR A 28 31.81 1.77 11.21
N LEU A 29 32.85 1.07 10.76
CA LEU A 29 32.84 -0.33 10.38
C LEU A 29 32.31 -1.21 11.51
N ARG A 30 32.79 -1.02 12.75
CA ARG A 30 32.29 -1.77 13.91
C ARG A 30 30.80 -1.57 14.13
N VAL A 31 30.31 -0.32 14.08
CA VAL A 31 28.88 -0.03 14.27
C VAL A 31 28.03 -0.67 13.17
N VAL A 32 28.48 -0.57 11.92
CA VAL A 32 27.80 -1.20 10.78
C VAL A 32 27.76 -2.72 10.92
N LEU A 33 28.90 -3.33 11.24
CA LEU A 33 29.01 -4.77 11.45
C LEU A 33 28.16 -5.25 12.63
N LEU A 34 28.13 -4.51 13.75
CA LEU A 34 27.28 -4.86 14.89
C LEU A 34 25.79 -4.89 14.51
N LYS A 35 25.31 -3.87 13.79
CA LYS A 35 23.92 -3.83 13.30
C LYS A 35 23.63 -4.94 12.29
N PHE A 36 24.57 -5.22 11.40
CA PHE A 36 24.46 -6.29 10.42
C PHE A 36 24.40 -7.66 11.10
N LEU A 37 25.30 -7.91 12.05
CA LEU A 37 25.39 -9.15 12.82
C LEU A 37 24.14 -9.40 13.66
N GLU A 38 23.55 -8.37 14.27
CA GLU A 38 22.33 -8.57 15.07
C GLU A 38 21.17 -9.03 14.18
N LYS A 39 21.02 -8.47 12.97
CA LYS A 39 20.01 -8.92 12.00
C LYS A 39 20.24 -10.35 11.53
N VAL A 40 21.50 -10.72 11.26
CA VAL A 40 21.83 -12.11 10.90
C VAL A 40 21.60 -13.05 12.08
N LYS A 41 21.93 -12.61 13.30
CA LYS A 41 21.70 -13.38 14.52
C LYS A 41 20.22 -13.59 14.79
N GLU A 42 19.35 -12.60 14.54
CA GLU A 42 17.90 -12.76 14.59
C GLU A 42 17.42 -13.83 13.62
N ALA A 43 17.87 -13.78 12.36
CA ALA A 43 17.56 -14.81 11.36
C ALA A 43 18.07 -16.19 11.76
N ARG A 44 19.28 -16.30 12.34
CA ARG A 44 19.81 -17.60 12.81
C ARG A 44 18.98 -18.23 13.93
N ARG A 45 18.18 -17.45 14.68
CA ARG A 45 17.26 -18.02 15.70
C ARG A 45 16.13 -18.81 15.07
N THR A 46 15.74 -18.50 13.82
CA THR A 46 14.68 -19.23 13.11
C THR A 46 15.17 -20.51 12.44
N LEU A 47 16.48 -20.78 12.40
CA LEU A 47 17.05 -22.02 11.85
C LEU A 47 16.49 -23.29 12.50
N LYS A 48 16.22 -23.24 13.82
CA LYS A 48 15.68 -24.38 14.57
C LYS A 48 14.15 -24.49 14.52
N LYS A 49 13.47 -23.37 14.34
CA LYS A 49 12.00 -23.29 14.31
C LYS A 49 11.62 -22.20 13.31
N PRO A 50 11.49 -22.54 12.03
CA PRO A 50 11.06 -21.58 11.02
C PRO A 50 9.63 -21.12 11.32
N GLN A 51 9.36 -19.86 10.97
CA GLN A 51 8.04 -19.26 11.13
C GLN A 51 7.43 -19.07 9.74
N VAL A 52 6.24 -19.66 9.58
CA VAL A 52 5.43 -19.59 8.37
C VAL A 52 4.17 -18.81 8.72
N GLU A 53 3.84 -17.82 7.90
CA GLU A 53 2.66 -16.97 8.05
C GLU A 53 1.90 -16.87 6.72
N LYS A 54 0.62 -16.52 6.77
CA LYS A 54 -0.15 -16.12 5.57
C LYS A 54 0.49 -14.90 4.93
N PHE A 55 0.65 -14.90 3.62
CA PHE A 55 1.29 -13.78 2.94
C PHE A 55 0.51 -12.46 3.13
N ASP A 56 1.22 -11.43 3.61
CA ASP A 56 0.76 -10.05 3.71
C ASP A 56 1.79 -9.13 3.03
N CYS A 57 1.38 -8.53 1.92
CA CYS A 57 2.24 -7.66 1.12
C CYS A 57 2.83 -6.47 1.89
N THR A 58 2.17 -5.98 2.94
CA THR A 58 2.63 -4.84 3.74
C THR A 58 3.70 -5.23 4.75
N GLN A 59 3.66 -6.47 5.23
CA GLN A 59 4.53 -6.96 6.29
C GLN A 59 5.69 -7.81 5.77
N HIS A 60 5.49 -8.51 4.66
CA HIS A 60 6.37 -9.58 4.19
C HIS A 60 7.29 -9.19 3.03
N LYS A 61 6.95 -8.15 2.25
CA LYS A 61 7.84 -7.55 1.23
C LYS A 61 8.88 -6.62 1.85
N LYS A 62 9.66 -7.15 2.80
CA LYS A 62 10.76 -6.42 3.46
C LYS A 62 12.08 -6.85 2.86
N THR A 63 12.95 -5.89 2.58
CA THR A 63 14.29 -6.12 2.06
C THR A 63 15.36 -5.89 3.13
N PHE A 64 16.56 -6.37 2.85
CA PHE A 64 17.73 -6.29 3.70
C PHE A 64 18.97 -5.99 2.85
N TRP A 65 19.74 -4.98 3.28
CA TRP A 65 21.02 -4.66 2.65
C TRP A 65 22.16 -5.53 3.19
N CYS A 66 22.79 -6.31 2.32
CA CYS A 66 24.00 -7.04 2.64
C CYS A 66 25.24 -6.20 2.37
N TYR A 67 25.99 -5.84 3.42
CA TYR A 67 27.24 -5.07 3.29
C TYR A 67 28.38 -5.86 2.63
N CYS A 68 28.39 -7.19 2.76
CA CYS A 68 29.40 -8.03 2.13
C CYS A 68 29.27 -8.03 0.61
N CYS A 69 28.04 -8.18 0.13
CA CYS A 69 27.72 -8.30 -1.29
C CYS A 69 27.43 -6.94 -1.96
N GLY A 70 27.05 -5.93 -1.18
CA GLY A 70 26.60 -4.65 -1.72
C GLY A 70 25.28 -4.77 -2.49
N LEU A 71 24.39 -5.65 -2.02
CA LEU A 71 23.11 -5.96 -2.67
C LEU A 71 21.96 -5.82 -1.68
N GLU A 72 20.80 -5.48 -2.23
CA GLU A 72 19.52 -5.55 -1.53
C GLU A 72 18.90 -6.93 -1.79
N ILE A 73 18.56 -7.63 -0.72
CA ILE A 73 18.06 -9.01 -0.74
C ILE A 73 16.72 -9.06 0.00
N ASP A 74 15.83 -9.93 -0.44
CA ASP A 74 14.56 -10.16 0.26
C ASP A 74 14.79 -10.79 1.64
N ARG A 75 14.17 -10.21 2.66
CA ARG A 75 14.28 -10.73 4.02
C ARG A 75 13.58 -12.08 4.13
N ASN A 76 12.41 -12.21 3.54
CA ASN A 76 11.55 -13.39 3.64
C ASN A 76 11.45 -14.08 2.28
N VAL A 77 11.14 -15.37 2.26
CA VAL A 77 10.68 -16.04 1.03
C VAL A 77 9.16 -16.00 1.04
N THR A 78 8.58 -15.49 -0.03
CA THR A 78 7.13 -15.35 -0.18
C THR A 78 6.66 -16.20 -1.35
N ASP A 79 5.61 -16.97 -1.14
CA ASP A 79 4.77 -17.55 -2.17
C ASP A 79 3.43 -16.81 -2.18
N ASP A 80 2.59 -16.99 -3.21
CA ASP A 80 1.37 -16.20 -3.41
C ASP A 80 0.42 -16.22 -2.19
N ASN A 81 0.43 -17.30 -1.40
CA ASN A 81 -0.42 -17.48 -0.22
C ASN A 81 0.34 -17.50 1.12
N MET A 82 1.65 -17.72 1.12
CA MET A 82 2.42 -18.06 2.32
C MET A 82 3.77 -17.35 2.37
N THR A 83 4.33 -17.17 3.57
CA THR A 83 5.64 -16.55 3.75
C THR A 83 6.46 -17.26 4.80
N VAL A 84 7.71 -17.59 4.44
CA VAL A 84 8.72 -18.05 5.37
C VAL A 84 9.55 -16.86 5.84
N LEU A 85 9.39 -16.49 7.11
CA LEU A 85 10.12 -15.38 7.71
C LEU A 85 11.62 -15.64 7.73
N TYR A 86 12.42 -14.62 7.38
CA TYR A 86 13.88 -14.68 7.30
C TYR A 86 14.46 -15.68 6.29
N GLY A 87 13.62 -16.40 5.52
CA GLY A 87 14.09 -17.41 4.56
C GLY A 87 15.06 -16.84 3.52
N GLY A 88 14.70 -15.73 2.87
CA GLY A 88 15.53 -15.15 1.79
C GLY A 88 16.87 -14.64 2.32
N LEU A 89 16.89 -14.10 3.54
CA LEU A 89 18.14 -13.71 4.21
C LEU A 89 19.02 -14.94 4.47
N LEU A 90 18.47 -16.03 5.01
CA LEU A 90 19.21 -17.25 5.31
C LEU A 90 19.74 -17.94 4.04
N GLU A 91 18.92 -18.01 3.00
CA GLU A 91 19.33 -18.51 1.68
C GLU A 91 20.51 -17.71 1.13
N HIS A 92 20.44 -16.38 1.17
CA HIS A 92 21.55 -15.54 0.73
C HIS A 92 22.83 -15.79 1.55
N MET A 93 22.73 -15.87 2.89
CA MET A 93 23.88 -16.14 3.76
C MET A 93 24.53 -17.51 3.53
N ALA A 94 23.79 -18.47 2.96
CA ALA A 94 24.27 -19.80 2.61
C ALA A 94 24.94 -19.86 1.22
N THR A 95 24.78 -18.82 0.38
CA THR A 95 25.34 -18.85 -0.98
C THR A 95 26.87 -18.84 -0.99
N PRO A 96 27.51 -19.58 -1.93
CA PRO A 96 28.97 -19.57 -2.09
C PRO A 96 29.49 -18.21 -2.56
N GLU A 97 28.65 -17.41 -3.21
CA GLU A 97 28.95 -16.02 -3.59
C GLU A 97 29.08 -15.13 -2.36
N HIS A 98 28.10 -15.18 -1.45
CA HIS A 98 28.17 -14.43 -0.20
C HIS A 98 29.39 -14.81 0.63
N ARG A 99 29.75 -16.10 0.70
CA ARG A 99 30.98 -16.54 1.38
C ARG A 99 32.22 -15.87 0.78
N ARG A 100 32.39 -15.91 -0.54
CA ARG A 100 33.52 -15.27 -1.24
C ARG A 100 33.55 -13.75 -1.01
N ASN A 101 32.40 -13.09 -1.15
CA ASN A 101 32.26 -11.66 -0.93
C ASN A 101 32.54 -11.25 0.52
N THR A 102 32.13 -12.07 1.48
CA THR A 102 32.42 -11.87 2.91
C THR A 102 33.92 -11.94 3.17
N HIS A 103 34.63 -12.94 2.62
CA HIS A 103 36.10 -13.00 2.74
C HIS A 103 36.78 -11.78 2.13
N LYS A 104 36.34 -11.35 0.93
CA LYS A 104 36.85 -10.16 0.25
C LYS A 104 36.59 -8.89 1.08
N PHE A 105 35.37 -8.68 1.53
CA PHE A 105 34.97 -7.53 2.34
C PHE A 105 35.78 -7.43 3.64
N TRP A 106 35.98 -8.55 4.34
CA TRP A 106 36.79 -8.58 5.56
C TRP A 106 38.25 -8.21 5.29
N TRP A 107 38.80 -8.71 4.18
CA TRP A 107 40.17 -8.40 3.81
C TRP A 107 40.34 -6.93 3.38
N GLU A 108 39.39 -6.39 2.61
CA GLU A 108 39.43 -5.01 2.13
C GLU A 108 39.26 -3.99 3.26
N ASN A 109 38.37 -4.25 4.22
CA ASN A 109 38.05 -3.31 5.30
C ASN A 109 38.80 -3.58 6.62
N LYS A 110 39.63 -4.64 6.67
CA LYS A 110 40.37 -5.07 7.89
C LYS A 110 39.44 -5.24 9.09
N ALA A 111 38.30 -5.88 8.85
CA ALA A 111 37.32 -6.21 9.89
C ALA A 111 37.83 -7.31 10.83
N ASP A 112 37.24 -7.39 12.03
CA ASP A 112 37.60 -8.39 13.04
C ASP A 112 37.32 -9.82 12.53
N PRO A 113 38.34 -10.69 12.43
CA PRO A 113 38.19 -12.08 11.98
C PRO A 113 37.17 -12.89 12.79
N LYS A 114 37.00 -12.59 14.09
CA LYS A 114 36.09 -13.32 14.97
C LYS A 114 34.61 -13.17 14.60
N LEU A 115 34.29 -12.13 13.83
CA LEU A 115 32.92 -11.81 13.44
C LEU A 115 32.54 -12.40 12.08
N ARG A 116 33.53 -12.84 11.30
CA ARG A 116 33.32 -13.35 9.93
C ARG A 116 32.45 -14.61 9.92
N ASP A 117 32.78 -15.57 10.76
CA ASP A 117 32.11 -16.87 10.74
C ASP A 117 30.67 -16.80 11.30
N LYS A 118 30.29 -15.66 11.90
CA LYS A 118 28.92 -15.42 12.36
C LYS A 118 27.94 -15.08 11.24
N VAL A 119 28.44 -14.57 10.11
CA VAL A 119 27.63 -14.12 8.96
C VAL A 119 27.60 -15.14 7.81
N ILE A 120 28.24 -16.29 8.01
CA ILE A 120 28.23 -17.40 7.06
C ILE A 120 27.34 -18.49 7.66
N VAL A 121 26.38 -18.97 6.87
CA VAL A 121 25.56 -20.14 7.21
C VAL A 121 26.15 -21.33 6.47
N THR A 122 26.35 -22.45 7.18
CA THR A 122 26.92 -23.65 6.56
C THR A 122 25.89 -24.39 5.71
N GLU A 123 26.37 -25.27 4.82
CA GLU A 123 25.48 -26.10 4.00
C GLU A 123 24.64 -27.03 4.88
N GLU A 124 25.23 -27.63 5.93
CA GLU A 124 24.48 -28.48 6.85
C GLU A 124 23.42 -27.71 7.65
N GLU A 125 23.69 -26.46 8.04
CA GLU A 125 22.68 -25.59 8.65
C GLU A 125 21.53 -25.30 7.69
N THR A 126 21.83 -25.14 6.40
CA THR A 126 20.86 -24.85 5.35
C THR A 126 19.98 -26.06 5.04
N GLU A 127 20.56 -27.25 4.95
CA GLU A 127 19.81 -28.49 4.74
C GLU A 127 18.86 -28.76 5.91
N ARG A 128 19.35 -28.65 7.16
CA ARG A 128 18.49 -28.77 8.34
C ARG A 128 17.36 -27.74 8.32
N PHE A 129 17.66 -26.50 7.95
CA PHE A 129 16.65 -25.45 7.83
C PHE A 129 15.60 -25.80 6.79
N LYS A 130 15.98 -26.30 5.60
CA LYS A 130 15.03 -26.72 4.57
C LYS A 130 14.09 -27.84 5.05
N VAL A 131 14.61 -28.81 5.79
CA VAL A 131 13.80 -29.89 6.38
C VAL A 131 12.80 -29.33 7.40
N GLU A 132 13.25 -28.48 8.32
CA GLU A 132 12.35 -27.84 9.29
C GLU A 132 11.33 -26.90 8.64
N VAL A 133 11.70 -26.20 7.55
CA VAL A 133 10.78 -25.37 6.77
C VAL A 133 9.71 -26.23 6.13
N ALA A 134 10.08 -27.33 5.48
CA ALA A 134 9.11 -28.26 4.89
C ALA A 134 8.10 -28.76 5.93
N LYS A 135 8.58 -29.15 7.12
CA LYS A 135 7.73 -29.55 8.25
C LYS A 135 6.83 -28.42 8.75
N ALA A 136 7.36 -27.19 8.85
CA ALA A 136 6.57 -26.03 9.29
C ALA A 136 5.51 -25.63 8.26
N LEU A 137 5.81 -25.76 6.97
CA LEU A 137 4.85 -25.54 5.89
C LEU A 137 3.72 -26.57 5.94
N GLU A 138 4.05 -27.86 6.09
CA GLU A 138 3.06 -28.94 6.22
C GLU A 138 2.14 -28.71 7.42
N SER A 139 2.71 -28.46 8.60
CA SER A 139 1.92 -28.18 9.81
C SER A 139 1.05 -26.92 9.68
N PHE A 140 1.51 -25.91 8.96
CA PHE A 140 0.72 -24.70 8.70
C PHE A 140 -0.48 -25.00 7.80
N VAL A 141 -0.29 -25.78 6.73
CA VAL A 141 -1.39 -26.21 5.84
C VAL A 141 -2.40 -27.05 6.60
N GLU A 142 -1.95 -28.01 7.42
CA GLU A 142 -2.84 -28.82 8.27
C GLU A 142 -3.69 -27.96 9.22
N GLN A 143 -3.09 -26.96 9.87
CA GLN A 143 -3.82 -26.04 10.76
C GLN A 143 -4.86 -25.20 9.99
N GLU A 144 -4.54 -24.76 8.78
CA GLU A 144 -5.47 -24.05 7.91
C GLU A 144 -6.65 -24.95 7.48
N ASP A 145 -6.38 -26.20 7.13
CA ASP A 145 -7.40 -27.18 6.77
C ASP A 145 -8.32 -27.51 7.94
N GLU A 146 -7.77 -27.67 9.16
CA GLU A 146 -8.57 -27.84 10.37
C GLU A 146 -9.47 -26.63 10.64
N PHE A 147 -8.95 -25.41 10.44
CA PHE A 147 -9.75 -24.19 10.58
C PHE A 147 -10.90 -24.15 9.56
N ILE A 148 -10.62 -24.47 8.29
CA ILE A 148 -11.65 -24.54 7.24
C ILE A 148 -12.70 -25.59 7.59
N LYS A 149 -12.29 -26.76 8.09
CA LYS A 149 -13.20 -27.83 8.51
C LYS A 149 -14.10 -27.38 9.66
N GLN A 150 -13.55 -26.71 10.67
CA GLN A 150 -14.33 -26.17 11.80
C GLN A 150 -15.35 -25.11 11.33
N GLN A 151 -14.96 -24.22 10.41
CA GLN A 151 -15.88 -23.24 9.83
C GLN A 151 -17.01 -23.93 9.05
N ALA A 152 -16.68 -24.97 8.27
CA ALA A 152 -17.68 -25.75 7.53
C ALA A 152 -18.65 -26.49 8.47
N ASP A 153 -18.17 -27.07 9.58
CA ASP A 153 -19.00 -27.72 10.59
C ASP A 153 -19.94 -26.73 11.30
N TYR A 154 -19.44 -25.53 11.60
CA TYR A 154 -20.26 -24.45 12.14
C TYR A 154 -21.40 -24.07 11.19
N ILE A 155 -21.09 -23.88 9.90
CA ILE A 155 -22.11 -23.57 8.87
C ILE A 155 -23.14 -24.70 8.75
N ARG A 156 -22.68 -25.96 8.71
CA ARG A 156 -23.57 -27.14 8.66
C ARG A 156 -24.52 -27.20 9.85
N THR A 157 -24.00 -26.92 11.05
CA THR A 157 -24.78 -26.90 12.29
C THR A 157 -25.80 -25.77 12.28
N GLN A 158 -25.39 -24.58 11.85
CA GLN A 158 -26.28 -23.43 11.74
C GLN A 158 -27.41 -23.67 10.73
N GLU A 159 -27.11 -24.28 9.58
CA GLU A 159 -28.12 -24.61 8.58
C GLU A 159 -29.07 -25.71 9.08
N LYS A 160 -28.56 -26.73 9.79
CA LYS A 160 -29.39 -27.73 10.45
C LYS A 160 -30.36 -27.09 11.44
N ASN A 161 -29.87 -26.20 12.31
CA ASN A 161 -30.72 -25.49 13.27
C ASN A 161 -31.79 -24.64 12.55
N ARG A 162 -31.46 -24.01 11.42
CA ARG A 162 -32.41 -23.24 10.61
C ARG A 162 -33.51 -24.14 10.03
N GLN A 163 -33.13 -25.31 9.52
CA GLN A 163 -34.07 -26.30 8.99
C GLN A 163 -35.00 -26.85 10.08
N GLU A 164 -34.48 -27.14 11.27
CA GLU A 164 -35.28 -27.60 12.41
C GLU A 164 -36.32 -26.56 12.85
N VAL A 165 -35.94 -25.27 12.88
CA VAL A 165 -36.88 -24.18 13.19
C VAL A 165 -37.98 -24.07 12.13
N LEU A 166 -37.63 -24.16 10.85
CA LEU A 166 -38.60 -24.12 9.75
C LEU A 166 -39.55 -25.34 9.80
N GLN A 167 -39.01 -26.53 10.03
CA GLN A 167 -39.81 -27.75 10.17
C GLN A 167 -40.78 -27.65 11.35
N SER A 168 -40.31 -27.14 12.49
CA SER A 168 -41.15 -26.93 13.68
C SER A 168 -42.29 -25.90 13.46
N LEU A 169 -42.14 -24.98 12.50
CA LEU A 169 -43.22 -24.06 12.11
C LEU A 169 -44.25 -24.77 11.23
N LEU A 170 -43.78 -25.55 10.26
CA LEU A 170 -44.65 -26.32 9.35
C LEU A 170 -45.47 -27.38 10.09
N GLU A 171 -44.86 -28.11 11.04
CA GLU A 171 -45.56 -29.11 11.86
C GLU A 171 -46.67 -28.46 12.71
N ARG A 172 -46.44 -27.24 13.21
CA ARG A 172 -47.43 -26.49 14.00
C ARG A 172 -48.62 -26.01 13.16
N GLU A 173 -48.39 -25.64 11.90
CA GLU A 173 -49.46 -25.34 10.94
C GLU A 173 -50.27 -26.60 10.60
N ALA A 174 -49.61 -27.72 10.34
CA ALA A 174 -50.28 -28.99 10.02
C ALA A 174 -51.13 -29.53 11.19
N GLU A 175 -50.67 -29.41 12.44
CA GLU A 175 -51.45 -29.78 13.64
C GLU A 175 -52.66 -28.83 13.84
N SER A 176 -52.51 -27.55 13.50
CA SER A 176 -53.60 -26.57 13.57
C SER A 176 -54.67 -26.78 12.49
N GLU A 177 -54.31 -27.31 11.33
CA GLU A 177 -55.27 -27.72 10.29
C GLU A 177 -56.03 -29.00 10.68
N LEU A 178 -55.38 -29.93 11.40
CA LEU A 178 -56.01 -31.12 11.97
C LEU A 178 -57.03 -30.81 13.07
N PHE A 179 -56.87 -29.71 13.81
CA PHE A 179 -57.82 -29.27 14.85
C PHE A 179 -59.00 -28.47 14.30
N ASN A 180 -58.91 -27.97 13.06
CA ASN A 180 -60.00 -27.28 12.35
C ASN A 180 -60.80 -28.21 11.42
N GLY A 181 -60.93 -29.48 11.81
CA GLY A 181 -61.65 -30.52 11.06
C GLY A 181 -62.97 -30.96 11.68
N ALA A 182 -63.92 -30.05 11.91
CA ALA A 182 -65.34 -30.39 12.06
C ALA A 182 -66.24 -29.16 11.80
N ASN A 183 -66.59 -28.93 10.53
CA ASN A 183 -67.94 -28.55 10.12
C ASN A 183 -68.04 -28.49 8.59
N GLY A 184 -68.94 -29.29 8.01
CA GLY A 184 -69.44 -29.11 6.64
C GLY A 184 -69.51 -30.36 5.77
N THR A 185 -70.53 -31.17 6.00
CA THR A 185 -71.19 -32.16 5.12
C THR A 185 -71.00 -31.94 3.60
N ASP A 186 -70.57 -32.97 2.84
CA ASP A 186 -71.42 -33.60 1.80
C ASP A 186 -70.84 -34.93 1.22
N LEU A 187 -71.74 -35.67 0.59
CA LEU A 187 -71.87 -37.11 0.33
C LEU A 187 -70.93 -37.78 -0.72
N SER A 188 -70.84 -39.12 -0.57
CA SER A 188 -70.70 -40.15 -1.64
C SER A 188 -69.32 -40.23 -2.37
N ALA A 189 -68.75 -41.37 -2.75
CA ALA A 189 -69.25 -42.72 -3.02
C ALA A 189 -68.15 -43.76 -2.74
N GLU A 190 -68.57 -45.02 -2.62
CA GLU A 190 -67.75 -46.21 -2.36
C GLU A 190 -66.75 -46.51 -3.48
N GLU A 191 -65.61 -47.12 -3.14
CA GLU A 191 -65.26 -48.43 -3.74
C GLU A 191 -64.11 -49.12 -2.98
N THR A 192 -64.42 -50.34 -2.58
CA THR A 192 -63.52 -51.32 -1.96
C THR A 192 -62.76 -52.04 -3.05
N VAL A 193 -61.42 -52.04 -3.06
CA VAL A 193 -60.63 -53.24 -3.45
C VAL A 193 -59.28 -53.23 -2.73
N SER A 194 -59.08 -54.26 -1.92
CA SER A 194 -57.80 -54.73 -1.41
C SER A 194 -57.13 -55.65 -2.45
N SER A 195 -55.84 -55.50 -2.72
CA SER A 195 -54.98 -56.63 -3.13
C SER A 195 -53.51 -56.31 -2.94
N GLN A 196 -52.85 -57.19 -2.19
CA GLN A 196 -51.41 -57.27 -1.95
C GLN A 196 -50.67 -57.68 -3.25
N PHE A 197 -49.40 -57.29 -3.39
CA PHE A 197 -48.21 -58.16 -3.50
C PHE A 197 -46.96 -57.33 -3.87
N THR A 198 -45.80 -57.83 -3.43
CA THR A 198 -44.51 -57.15 -3.25
C THR A 198 -43.56 -57.35 -4.48
N PRO A 199 -42.21 -57.17 -4.39
CA PRO A 199 -41.46 -56.20 -5.17
C PRO A 199 -40.55 -56.83 -6.23
N GLN A 200 -40.17 -56.10 -7.29
CA GLN A 200 -38.99 -56.49 -8.07
C GLN A 200 -38.37 -55.28 -8.80
N GLY A 201 -37.07 -55.09 -8.58
CA GLY A 201 -36.29 -54.03 -9.19
C GLY A 201 -35.74 -54.38 -10.56
N SER A 202 -35.18 -53.38 -11.22
CA SER A 202 -33.93 -53.45 -11.99
C SER A 202 -33.63 -52.07 -12.58
N ASP A 203 -32.38 -51.67 -12.45
CA ASP A 203 -31.75 -50.53 -13.11
C ASP A 203 -31.93 -50.54 -14.63
N GLN A 204 -32.05 -49.34 -15.23
CA GLN A 204 -31.15 -48.88 -16.30
C GLN A 204 -31.36 -47.41 -16.72
N GLN A 205 -30.30 -46.88 -17.30
CA GLN A 205 -29.89 -45.49 -17.52
C GLN A 205 -30.64 -44.69 -18.61
N ALA A 206 -30.62 -43.36 -18.38
CA ALA A 206 -30.24 -42.26 -19.29
C ALA A 206 -30.85 -42.13 -20.70
N GLY A 207 -31.29 -40.89 -21.00
CA GLY A 207 -30.91 -40.24 -22.25
C GLY A 207 -31.98 -39.46 -23.02
N SER A 208 -31.92 -38.13 -22.87
CA SER A 208 -31.94 -37.13 -23.95
C SER A 208 -33.24 -36.78 -24.72
N SER A 209 -33.37 -35.47 -24.97
CA SER A 209 -33.81 -34.82 -26.23
C SER A 209 -35.21 -34.16 -26.31
N PHE A 210 -35.17 -32.81 -26.23
CA PHE A 210 -35.63 -31.85 -27.27
C PHE A 210 -37.04 -31.21 -27.21
N VAL A 211 -37.00 -29.88 -27.04
CA VAL A 211 -37.82 -28.71 -27.47
C VAL A 211 -39.36 -28.61 -27.34
N GLN A 212 -39.73 -27.47 -26.72
CA GLN A 212 -40.59 -26.37 -27.21
C GLN A 212 -41.99 -26.66 -27.75
N SER A 213 -43.00 -26.15 -27.06
CA SER A 213 -44.22 -25.63 -27.70
C SER A 213 -44.94 -24.63 -26.79
N MET A 214 -45.11 -23.39 -27.27
CA MET A 214 -46.10 -22.44 -26.76
C MET A 214 -47.41 -22.63 -27.52
N VAL A 215 -48.56 -22.53 -26.82
CA VAL A 215 -49.67 -21.58 -27.09
C VAL A 215 -51.04 -22.10 -26.58
N LYS A 216 -51.70 -21.21 -25.81
CA LYS A 216 -53.15 -20.98 -25.53
C LYS A 216 -53.97 -21.83 -24.52
N ALA A 217 -54.33 -21.10 -23.45
CA ALA A 217 -55.44 -21.12 -22.45
C ALA A 217 -56.83 -21.65 -22.92
N PRO A 218 -57.88 -21.88 -22.07
CA PRO A 218 -58.18 -21.22 -20.76
C PRO A 218 -58.91 -22.02 -19.63
N ARG A 219 -58.85 -21.48 -18.39
CA ARG A 219 -59.72 -21.75 -17.20
C ARG A 219 -59.73 -23.21 -16.67
N ALA A 220 -59.83 -23.49 -15.37
CA ALA A 220 -60.34 -22.73 -14.24
C ALA A 220 -59.49 -23.02 -12.99
N ALA A 221 -59.44 -22.04 -12.11
CA ALA A 221 -58.77 -22.11 -10.82
C ALA A 221 -59.58 -22.94 -9.81
N THR A 222 -58.90 -23.82 -9.09
CA THR A 222 -59.28 -24.28 -7.74
C THR A 222 -58.03 -24.22 -6.88
N GLY A 223 -57.63 -23.00 -6.51
CA GLY A 223 -56.59 -22.75 -5.52
C GLY A 223 -57.22 -22.53 -4.15
N GLN A 224 -57.29 -23.58 -3.33
CA GLN A 224 -57.36 -23.42 -1.88
C GLN A 224 -55.93 -23.07 -1.41
N GLY A 225 -55.78 -21.90 -0.78
CA GLY A 225 -54.50 -21.46 -0.20
C GLY A 225 -53.98 -20.08 -0.62
N LEU A 226 -54.75 -19.26 -1.34
CA LEU A 226 -54.37 -17.87 -1.61
C LEU A 226 -55.21 -16.92 -0.75
N THR A 227 -54.62 -16.38 0.31
CA THR A 227 -55.20 -15.25 1.03
C THR A 227 -55.24 -14.04 0.11
N PHE A 228 -56.45 -13.64 -0.26
CA PHE A 228 -56.73 -12.39 -0.95
C PHE A 228 -56.28 -11.22 -0.08
N ILE A 229 -55.11 -10.65 -0.39
CA ILE A 229 -54.72 -9.34 0.12
C ILE A 229 -55.68 -8.35 -0.55
N GLY A 230 -56.54 -7.73 0.27
CA GLY A 230 -57.64 -6.88 -0.18
C GLY A 230 -57.23 -5.83 -1.21
N TYR A 231 -58.22 -5.27 -1.91
CA TYR A 231 -58.04 -4.16 -2.85
C TYR A 231 -57.08 -3.13 -2.23
N GLN A 232 -55.84 -3.11 -2.72
CA GLN A 232 -54.94 -2.02 -2.40
C GLN A 232 -55.43 -0.85 -3.21
N ASP A 233 -55.94 0.17 -2.50
CA ASP A 233 -56.20 1.47 -3.08
C ASP A 233 -55.02 1.85 -3.97
N THR A 234 -55.32 2.24 -5.20
CA THR A 234 -54.36 2.57 -6.26
C THR A 234 -53.62 3.88 -5.93
N SER A 235 -52.86 3.87 -4.84
CA SER A 235 -52.02 4.98 -4.38
C SER A 235 -50.74 4.51 -3.69
N ASN A 236 -50.32 3.27 -3.92
CA ASN A 236 -48.99 2.79 -3.53
C ASN A 236 -48.13 2.49 -4.76
N ARG A 237 -47.24 3.42 -5.03
CA ARG A 237 -46.30 3.50 -6.14
C ARG A 237 -45.14 2.52 -5.90
N GLY A 238 -45.35 1.23 -6.22
CA GLY A 238 -44.34 0.17 -6.14
C GLY A 238 -43.86 -0.29 -7.53
N ASN A 239 -42.56 -0.11 -7.80
CA ASN A 239 -41.88 -0.19 -9.10
C ASN A 239 -41.78 -1.59 -9.76
N VAL A 240 -42.50 -2.62 -9.31
CA VAL A 240 -42.19 -4.01 -9.71
C VAL A 240 -43.11 -4.52 -10.85
N HIS A 241 -44.26 -3.89 -11.11
CA HIS A 241 -45.21 -4.37 -12.13
C HIS A 241 -45.54 -3.37 -13.26
N THR A 242 -44.92 -2.19 -13.28
CA THR A 242 -45.26 -1.13 -14.25
C THR A 242 -44.39 -1.11 -15.50
N GLY A 243 -43.45 -2.06 -15.68
CA GLY A 243 -42.48 -2.02 -16.78
C GLY A 243 -41.61 -0.75 -16.79
N ALA A 244 -41.57 -0.04 -15.66
CA ALA A 244 -40.85 1.21 -15.54
C ALA A 244 -39.34 0.95 -15.51
N VAL A 245 -38.61 1.78 -16.24
CA VAL A 245 -37.16 1.75 -16.32
C VAL A 245 -36.57 1.86 -14.91
N PRO A 246 -35.64 0.97 -14.51
CA PRO A 246 -35.04 0.98 -13.19
C PRO A 246 -34.42 2.34 -12.84
N PRO A 247 -34.34 2.72 -11.55
CA PRO A 247 -33.91 4.05 -11.13
C PRO A 247 -32.47 4.42 -11.53
N TRP A 248 -31.62 3.44 -11.88
CA TRP A 248 -30.26 3.68 -12.40
C TRP A 248 -30.20 3.83 -13.94
N LEU A 249 -31.34 3.71 -14.61
CA LEU A 249 -31.49 3.78 -16.06
C LEU A 249 -32.46 4.91 -16.48
N GLN A 250 -32.99 5.67 -15.52
CA GLN A 250 -33.67 6.94 -15.78
C GLN A 250 -32.61 8.02 -16.02
N GLU A 251 -32.79 8.83 -17.08
CA GLU A 251 -32.05 10.09 -17.17
C GLU A 251 -32.57 11.01 -16.07
N ASP A 252 -31.65 11.43 -15.19
CA ASP A 252 -31.95 12.30 -14.07
C ASP A 252 -32.62 13.59 -14.57
N PRO A 253 -33.70 14.08 -13.93
CA PRO A 253 -34.28 15.39 -14.23
C PRO A 253 -33.31 16.58 -14.08
N LEU A 254 -32.07 16.33 -13.66
CA LEU A 254 -31.02 17.32 -13.45
C LEU A 254 -30.14 17.56 -14.69
N GLU A 255 -30.31 16.80 -15.77
CA GLU A 255 -29.67 17.11 -17.07
C GLU A 255 -30.73 17.68 -18.04
N GLY A 256 -31.29 18.84 -17.68
CA GLY A 256 -32.26 19.51 -18.54
C GLY A 256 -32.69 20.90 -18.08
N THR A 257 -31.89 21.90 -18.43
CA THR A 257 -32.32 23.31 -18.65
C THR A 257 -32.94 24.06 -17.45
N SER A 258 -32.13 24.97 -16.89
CA SER A 258 -32.49 26.22 -16.20
C SER A 258 -33.59 26.19 -15.11
N GLY A 259 -33.17 26.27 -13.85
CA GLY A 259 -34.04 26.68 -12.73
C GLY A 259 -33.48 26.31 -11.37
N ALA A 260 -33.17 27.30 -10.54
CA ALA A 260 -32.41 27.17 -9.30
C ALA A 260 -33.10 26.35 -8.19
N ALA A 261 -32.39 25.36 -7.63
CA ALA A 261 -32.44 25.00 -6.22
C ALA A 261 -31.18 24.18 -5.85
N ALA A 262 -30.43 24.66 -4.86
CA ALA A 262 -29.13 24.11 -4.46
C ALA A 262 -29.26 22.75 -3.77
N HIS A 263 -28.67 21.71 -4.35
CA HIS A 263 -28.32 20.49 -3.63
C HIS A 263 -27.09 20.76 -2.74
N PRO A 264 -27.07 20.34 -1.47
CA PRO A 264 -25.87 20.46 -0.64
C PRO A 264 -24.81 19.50 -1.18
N GLU A 265 -23.73 20.06 -1.75
CA GLU A 265 -22.56 19.30 -2.20
C GLU A 265 -21.97 18.54 -1.00
N ILE A 266 -22.15 17.22 -0.99
CA ILE A 266 -21.50 16.36 -0.01
C ILE A 266 -20.03 16.22 -0.44
N GLY A 267 -19.20 17.06 0.16
CA GLY A 267 -17.74 17.07 -0.04
C GLY A 267 -17.22 18.48 -0.30
N PRO A 268 -15.95 18.78 0.04
CA PRO A 268 -15.35 20.04 -0.33
C PRO A 268 -15.39 20.17 -1.86
N SER A 269 -15.84 21.33 -2.35
CA SER A 269 -15.87 21.60 -3.78
C SER A 269 -14.51 21.29 -4.41
N LEU A 270 -14.49 20.85 -5.67
CA LEU A 270 -13.25 20.54 -6.39
C LEU A 270 -12.21 21.66 -6.28
N GLN A 271 -12.68 22.91 -6.27
CA GLN A 271 -11.85 24.09 -6.05
C GLN A 271 -11.27 24.15 -4.63
N GLY A 272 -12.06 23.79 -3.62
CA GLY A 272 -11.61 23.64 -2.22
C GLY A 272 -10.54 22.57 -2.06
N PHE A 273 -10.70 21.41 -2.71
CA PHE A 273 -9.70 20.34 -2.70
C PHE A 273 -8.38 20.77 -3.34
N LEU A 274 -8.43 21.46 -4.48
CA LEU A 274 -7.23 21.98 -5.14
C LEU A 274 -6.50 23.02 -4.28
N LYS A 275 -7.23 23.94 -3.64
CA LYS A 275 -6.66 24.92 -2.70
C LYS A 275 -5.98 24.24 -1.50
N GLN A 276 -6.60 23.20 -0.93
CA GLN A 276 -6.00 22.46 0.18
C GLN A 276 -4.70 21.76 -0.25
N LYS A 277 -4.70 21.14 -1.43
CA LYS A 277 -3.51 20.48 -1.99
C LYS A 277 -2.35 21.48 -2.19
N GLU A 278 -2.64 22.72 -2.58
CA GLU A 278 -1.64 23.78 -2.68
C GLU A 278 -1.11 24.22 -1.31
N GLN A 279 -1.99 24.40 -0.32
CA GLN A 279 -1.59 24.76 1.04
C GLN A 279 -0.72 23.69 1.70
N GLU A 280 -1.02 22.41 1.49
CA GLU A 280 -0.20 21.31 2.00
C GLU A 280 1.19 21.27 1.35
N LYS A 281 1.31 21.62 0.06
CA LYS A 281 2.60 21.79 -0.61
C LYS A 281 3.41 22.94 -0.01
N LEU A 282 2.75 24.05 0.34
CA LEU A 282 3.40 25.20 0.98
C LEU A 282 3.87 24.87 2.40
N LYS A 283 3.06 24.16 3.18
CA LYS A 283 3.39 23.71 4.56
C LYS A 283 4.58 22.74 4.61
N LYS A 284 4.79 21.94 3.57
CA LYS A 284 5.90 20.97 3.46
C LYS A 284 7.26 21.64 3.21
N LEU A 285 7.29 22.92 2.87
CA LEU A 285 8.53 23.62 2.57
C LEU A 285 9.02 24.40 3.80
N PRO A 286 10.34 24.41 4.10
CA PRO A 286 10.87 25.14 5.24
C PRO A 286 10.57 26.65 5.14
N PRO A 287 10.05 27.29 6.20
CA PRO A 287 9.74 28.72 6.19
C PRO A 287 10.99 29.60 6.03
N ASN A 288 12.15 29.12 6.49
CA ASN A 288 13.42 29.83 6.39
C ASN A 288 14.21 29.50 5.10
N ARG A 289 13.56 29.06 4.02
CA ARG A 289 14.26 28.87 2.73
C ARG A 289 14.58 30.22 2.09
N VAL A 290 15.75 30.32 1.46
CA VAL A 290 16.16 31.53 0.71
C VAL A 290 15.10 31.83 -0.34
N GLY A 291 14.54 33.04 -0.32
CA GLY A 291 13.46 33.48 -1.22
C GLY A 291 12.03 33.25 -0.71
N ALA A 292 11.81 32.71 0.50
CA ALA A 292 10.46 32.56 1.07
C ALA A 292 9.76 33.89 1.40
N ASN A 293 10.54 34.90 1.82
CA ASN A 293 10.06 36.25 2.15
C ASN A 293 10.31 37.25 1.01
N PHE A 294 10.52 36.77 -0.21
CA PHE A 294 10.79 37.64 -1.34
C PHE A 294 9.47 38.24 -1.85
N ASP A 295 9.34 39.55 -1.71
CA ASP A 295 8.16 40.28 -2.17
C ASP A 295 8.22 40.49 -3.69
N HIS A 296 7.42 39.71 -4.41
CA HIS A 296 7.30 39.76 -5.87
C HIS A 296 6.59 41.02 -6.40
N SER A 297 6.06 41.87 -5.52
CA SER A 297 5.40 43.12 -5.90
C SER A 297 6.33 44.34 -5.92
N SER A 298 7.56 44.20 -5.44
CA SER A 298 8.55 45.28 -5.47
C SER A 298 9.09 45.50 -6.89
N GLN A 299 8.96 46.73 -7.39
CA GLN A 299 9.60 47.10 -8.67
C GLN A 299 11.12 47.07 -8.48
N THR A 300 11.79 46.26 -9.31
CA THR A 300 13.24 46.13 -9.30
C THR A 300 13.83 47.07 -10.36
N ASP A 301 14.65 48.03 -9.92
CA ASP A 301 15.39 48.91 -10.84
C ASP A 301 16.37 48.09 -11.69
N ALA A 302 16.64 48.50 -12.94
CA ALA A 302 17.57 47.81 -13.84
C ALA A 302 19.02 47.65 -13.30
N ASN A 303 19.33 48.28 -12.16
CA ASN A 303 20.59 48.18 -11.43
C ASN A 303 20.55 47.19 -10.24
N TRP A 304 19.47 46.41 -10.08
CA TRP A 304 19.32 45.48 -8.96
C TRP A 304 20.30 44.29 -9.01
N LEU A 305 20.79 43.95 -10.20
CA LEU A 305 21.86 42.97 -10.38
C LEU A 305 23.22 43.66 -10.33
N PRO A 306 24.16 43.20 -9.48
CA PRO A 306 25.56 43.55 -9.60
C PRO A 306 26.01 43.32 -11.04
N SER A 307 26.62 44.32 -11.68
CA SER A 307 27.07 44.15 -13.07
C SER A 307 28.18 43.09 -13.10
N PHE A 308 27.86 41.85 -13.45
CA PHE A 308 28.81 40.73 -13.59
C PHE A 308 29.70 40.90 -14.83
N GLY A 309 30.33 42.06 -14.98
CA GLY A 309 31.35 42.31 -16.01
C GLY A 309 30.91 42.04 -17.45
N ARG A 310 29.60 42.09 -17.74
CA ARG A 310 29.03 41.82 -19.09
C ARG A 310 29.31 40.39 -19.59
N VAL A 311 29.45 39.43 -18.66
CA VAL A 311 29.68 38.00 -18.95
C VAL A 311 28.51 37.37 -19.75
N TRP A 312 27.32 38.00 -19.72
CA TRP A 312 26.08 37.47 -20.29
C TRP A 312 25.54 38.26 -21.50
N ASN A 313 26.40 38.91 -22.30
CA ASN A 313 25.94 39.54 -23.55
C ASN A 313 25.90 38.53 -24.71
N SER A 314 24.77 38.47 -25.42
CA SER A 314 24.51 37.58 -26.58
C SER A 314 25.20 38.00 -27.90
N GLY A 315 26.36 38.66 -27.81
CA GLY A 315 27.11 39.17 -28.97
C GLY A 315 28.52 38.60 -29.09
N ARG A 316 29.19 38.86 -30.23
CA ARG A 316 30.59 38.41 -30.42
C ARG A 316 31.52 39.13 -29.45
N ARG A 317 32.51 38.42 -28.90
CA ARG A 317 33.43 38.91 -27.85
C ARG A 317 34.09 40.27 -28.13
N TRP A 318 34.33 40.62 -29.40
CA TRP A 318 34.88 41.93 -29.78
C TRP A 318 33.88 43.07 -29.53
N GLN A 319 32.59 42.90 -29.80
CA GLN A 319 31.58 43.95 -29.58
C GLN A 319 31.52 44.37 -28.10
N SER A 320 31.55 43.40 -27.17
CA SER A 320 31.63 43.66 -25.73
C SER A 320 32.91 44.43 -25.35
N ARG A 321 34.03 44.16 -26.02
CA ARG A 321 35.32 44.84 -25.78
C ARG A 321 35.30 46.31 -26.22
N HIS A 322 34.59 46.63 -27.31
CA HIS A 322 34.41 48.01 -27.75
C HIS A 322 33.52 48.80 -26.80
N GLN A 323 32.39 48.21 -26.39
CA GLN A 323 31.47 48.84 -25.46
C GLN A 323 32.13 49.13 -24.10
N PHE A 324 32.93 48.18 -23.59
CA PHE A 324 33.71 48.39 -22.36
C PHE A 324 34.67 49.58 -22.47
N ARG A 325 35.38 49.71 -23.60
CA ARG A 325 36.30 50.85 -23.81
C ARG A 325 35.57 52.18 -23.92
N GLN A 326 34.38 52.21 -24.55
CA GLN A 326 33.55 53.41 -24.60
C GLN A 326 33.07 53.83 -23.19
N GLU A 327 32.64 52.87 -22.37
CA GLU A 327 32.14 53.13 -21.02
C GLU A 327 33.24 53.52 -20.03
N GLU A 328 34.42 52.91 -20.10
CA GLU A 328 35.59 53.37 -19.32
C GLU A 328 35.95 54.82 -19.69
N GLY A 329 35.84 55.18 -20.97
CA GLY A 329 36.00 56.56 -21.44
C GLY A 329 34.94 57.52 -20.87
N GLN A 330 33.67 57.09 -20.82
CA GLN A 330 32.59 57.88 -20.23
C GLN A 330 32.70 58.00 -18.70
N LYS A 331 33.07 56.93 -17.99
CA LYS A 331 33.35 56.97 -16.53
C LYS A 331 34.50 57.92 -16.22
N ARG A 332 35.55 57.94 -17.03
CA ARG A 332 36.66 58.90 -16.91
C ARG A 332 36.22 60.34 -17.17
N LYS A 333 35.30 60.59 -18.11
CA LYS A 333 34.70 61.92 -18.33
C LYS A 333 33.82 62.35 -17.16
N LYS A 334 32.96 61.46 -16.65
CA LYS A 334 32.06 61.74 -15.51
C LYS A 334 32.83 62.00 -14.20
N LYS A 335 34.01 61.39 -14.03
CA LYS A 335 34.94 61.68 -12.92
C LYS A 335 35.67 63.03 -13.03
N ARG A 336 35.68 63.65 -14.21
CA ARG A 336 36.36 64.93 -14.47
C ARG A 336 35.45 66.15 -14.29
N GLU A 337 34.16 65.97 -14.03
CA GLU A 337 33.29 67.04 -13.56
C GLU A 337 33.09 66.93 -12.05
N PRO A 338 33.72 67.80 -11.24
CA PRO A 338 33.44 67.89 -9.82
C PRO A 338 32.24 68.83 -9.60
N GLY A 339 31.07 68.24 -9.39
CA GLY A 339 29.91 68.91 -8.78
C GLY A 339 30.00 68.83 -7.26
N THR A 340 30.01 70.00 -6.64
CA THR A 340 30.15 70.38 -5.23
C THR A 340 29.12 69.78 -4.27
N GLU A 341 29.45 69.83 -2.95
CA GLU A 341 28.65 69.54 -1.73
C GLU A 341 28.74 68.09 -1.20
N GLY A 342 29.03 67.75 0.06
CA GLY A 342 29.36 68.48 1.29
C GLY A 342 29.00 67.61 2.53
N SER A 343 29.92 67.47 3.52
CA SER A 343 29.70 67.00 4.93
C SER A 343 29.20 65.55 5.17
N LYS A 344 29.52 64.80 6.24
CA LYS A 344 30.32 64.95 7.48
C LYS A 344 30.56 63.53 8.04
N ARG A 345 31.72 63.33 8.68
CA ARG A 345 32.11 62.11 9.44
C ARG A 345 31.43 62.06 10.82
N ALA A 346 31.18 60.86 11.33
CA ALA A 346 31.18 60.54 12.77
C ALA A 346 31.67 59.09 13.00
N LYS A 347 32.47 58.89 14.06
CA LYS A 347 33.15 57.64 14.47
C LYS A 347 32.99 57.52 16.00
N PRO A 348 32.81 56.32 16.57
CA PRO A 348 33.31 56.02 17.93
C PRO A 348 34.01 54.64 17.96
N THR A 349 35.24 54.42 18.47
CA THR A 349 35.84 54.48 19.83
C THR A 349 35.47 53.31 20.74
N GLU A 350 36.48 52.48 21.06
CA GLU A 350 36.52 51.32 21.95
C GLU A 350 36.53 51.71 23.45
N GLN A 351 36.00 50.85 24.32
CA GLN A 351 36.23 50.89 25.77
C GLN A 351 36.50 49.49 26.33
N THR A 352 37.60 49.40 27.07
CA THR A 352 38.08 48.29 27.89
C THR A 352 37.52 48.44 29.30
N THR A 353 37.09 47.35 29.95
CA THR A 353 36.83 47.34 31.40
C THR A 353 37.42 46.06 32.02
N GLN A 354 38.41 46.25 32.89
CA GLN A 354 38.79 45.31 33.95
C GLN A 354 38.09 45.74 35.24
N SER A 355 37.61 44.77 36.03
CA SER A 355 37.44 44.93 37.47
C SER A 355 37.22 43.56 38.14
N ASP A 356 38.07 43.31 39.13
CA ASP A 356 38.13 42.16 40.03
C ASP A 356 36.95 42.07 41.02
N ASN A 357 36.69 40.84 41.49
CA ASN A 357 36.60 40.40 42.91
C ASN A 357 35.68 39.17 43.07
N PRO A 358 35.71 38.46 44.22
CA PRO A 358 36.70 38.46 45.31
C PRO A 358 37.42 37.12 45.49
#